data_AF-A0A438CVJ2-F1
#
_entry.id   AF-A0A438CVJ2-F1
#
_cell.length_a   1.000
_cell.length_b   1.000
_cell.length_c   1.000
_cell.angle_alpha   90.00
_cell.angle_beta   90.00
_cell.angle_gamma   90.00
#
_symmetry.space_group_name_H-M   'P 1'
#
loop_
_entity.id
_entity.type
_entity.pdbx_description
1 polymer ?
#
loop_
_entity_poly.entity_id
_entity_poly.type
_entity_poly.pdbx_seq_one_letter_code
_entity_poly.pdbx_strand_id
1 'polypeptide(L)'
;MASSASFSSTNDPITIQNSQDRQHPLLTINLSNITKLSSTNYLTWSLQIQPLLEGYDLHNFIDGAHTPPPPTVTVTGVASPNLAYTTWKR
;
A
#
# COMPACT_ATOMS: atom_id res chain seq x y z
N MET A 1 24.42 -9.93 -0.53
CA MET A 1 24.11 -9.44 -1.89
C MET A 1 23.04 -8.37 -1.74
N ALA A 2 23.40 -7.10 -1.95
CA ALA A 2 22.45 -5.99 -1.83
C ALA A 2 21.64 -5.93 -3.13
N SER A 3 20.32 -6.14 -3.02
CA SER A 3 19.40 -5.98 -4.14
C SER A 3 19.39 -4.52 -4.58
N SER A 4 19.87 -4.25 -5.78
CA SER A 4 19.75 -2.95 -6.43
C SER A 4 18.28 -2.65 -6.65
N ALA A 5 17.72 -1.72 -5.87
CA ALA A 5 16.42 -1.14 -6.16
C ALA A 5 16.57 -0.29 -7.44
N SER A 6 16.06 -0.80 -8.56
CA SER A 6 15.92 -0.04 -9.79
C SER A 6 14.84 1.01 -9.56
N PHE A 7 15.23 2.27 -9.40
CA PHE A 7 14.28 3.38 -9.30
C PHE A 7 13.70 3.65 -10.69
N SER A 8 12.45 3.21 -10.92
CA SER A 8 11.70 3.48 -12.15
C SER A 8 11.47 4.99 -12.33
N SER A 9 11.49 5.43 -13.58
CA SER A 9 11.18 6.81 -13.99
C SER A 9 9.74 7.19 -13.59
N THR A 10 9.63 8.38 -13.00
CA THR A 10 8.57 8.86 -12.11
C THR A 10 7.17 9.09 -12.69
N ASN A 11 6.85 8.63 -13.90
CA ASN A 11 5.59 8.99 -14.57
C ASN A 11 4.64 7.82 -14.81
N ASP A 12 5.12 6.59 -14.70
CA ASP A 12 4.25 5.43 -14.95
C ASP A 12 3.35 5.17 -13.74
N PRO A 13 2.06 4.86 -13.97
CA PRO A 13 1.16 4.49 -12.89
C PRO A 13 1.67 3.23 -12.18
N ILE A 14 1.78 3.31 -10.85
CA ILE A 14 2.12 2.16 -10.02
C ILE A 14 0.90 1.25 -9.97
N THR A 15 1.06 0.02 -10.42
CA THR A 15 -0.02 -0.97 -10.43
C THR A 15 0.33 -2.14 -9.50
N ILE A 16 -0.48 -2.37 -8.48
CA ILE A 16 -0.40 -3.55 -7.61
C ILE A 16 -1.24 -4.66 -8.25
N GLN A 17 -0.57 -5.71 -8.73
CA GLN A 17 -1.19 -6.82 -9.43
C GLN A 17 -1.87 -7.78 -8.46
N ASN A 18 -3.07 -8.25 -8.80
CA ASN A 18 -3.70 -9.34 -8.07
C ASN A 18 -3.05 -10.67 -8.51
N SER A 19 -2.47 -11.41 -7.56
CA SER A 19 -1.85 -12.71 -7.82
C SER A 19 -2.85 -13.79 -8.25
N GLN A 20 -4.12 -13.63 -7.89
CA GLN A 20 -5.21 -14.57 -8.23
C GLN A 20 -5.92 -14.20 -9.52
N ASP A 21 -5.89 -12.93 -9.93
CA ASP A 21 -6.54 -12.43 -11.14
C ASP A 21 -5.70 -11.33 -11.83
N ARG A 22 -4.93 -11.72 -12.85
CA ARG A 22 -4.05 -10.78 -13.55
C ARG A 22 -4.78 -9.77 -14.46
N GLN A 23 -6.07 -9.97 -14.73
CA GLN A 23 -6.86 -9.06 -15.56
C GLN A 23 -7.47 -7.92 -14.73
N HIS A 24 -7.53 -8.08 -13.40
CA HIS A 24 -8.10 -7.11 -12.48
C HIS A 24 -7.07 -6.72 -11.40
N PRO A 25 -6.27 -5.66 -11.65
CA PRO A 25 -5.29 -5.19 -10.68
C PRO A 25 -5.99 -4.72 -9.40
N LEU A 26 -5.34 -4.90 -8.25
CA LEU A 26 -5.89 -4.51 -6.95
C LEU A 26 -5.95 -2.99 -6.81
N LEU A 27 -4.94 -2.31 -7.34
CA LEU A 27 -4.82 -0.86 -7.21
C LEU A 27 -3.91 -0.31 -8.31
N THR A 28 -4.35 0.78 -8.93
CA THR A 28 -3.54 1.56 -9.87
C THR A 28 -3.49 3.00 -9.38
N ILE A 29 -2.29 3.47 -8.99
CA ILE A 29 -2.05 4.82 -8.52
C ILE A 29 -1.27 5.58 -9.57
N ASN A 30 -1.79 6.72 -10.02
CA ASN A 30 -1.04 7.66 -10.84
C ASN A 30 -0.33 8.69 -9.93
N LEU A 31 1.00 8.76 -10.03
CA LEU A 31 1.83 9.70 -9.27
C LEU A 31 2.40 10.83 -10.13
N SER A 32 1.97 10.98 -11.38
CA SER A 32 2.58 11.89 -12.35
C SER A 32 2.51 13.36 -11.92
N ASN A 33 1.56 13.71 -11.03
CA ASN A 33 1.39 15.07 -10.48
C ASN A 33 1.98 15.24 -9.07
N ILE A 34 2.60 14.21 -8.51
CA ILE A 34 3.22 14.27 -7.18
C ILE A 34 4.69 14.65 -7.33
N THR A 35 5.10 15.67 -6.59
CA THR A 35 6.48 16.14 -6.56
C THR A 35 7.34 15.07 -5.88
N LYS A 36 8.47 14.68 -6.49
CA LYS A 36 9.38 13.71 -5.87
C LYS A 36 9.95 14.24 -4.56
N LEU A 37 9.92 13.43 -3.51
CA LEU A 37 10.49 13.79 -2.20
C LEU A 37 11.99 14.09 -2.31
N SER A 38 12.40 15.19 -1.69
CA SER A 38 13.78 15.66 -1.52
C SER A 38 13.98 16.14 -0.08
N SER A 39 15.23 16.45 0.28
CA SER A 39 15.56 16.96 1.62
C SER A 39 14.97 18.35 1.93
N THR A 40 14.42 19.06 0.95
CA THR A 40 13.96 20.45 1.10
C THR A 40 12.46 20.64 0.83
N ASN A 41 11.72 19.61 0.42
CA ASN A 41 10.33 19.75 -0.02
C ASN A 41 9.33 18.87 0.73
N TYR A 42 9.70 18.36 1.91
CA TYR A 42 8.85 17.45 2.68
C TYR A 42 7.41 17.96 2.86
N LEU A 43 7.24 19.24 3.21
CA LEU A 43 5.91 19.84 3.42
C LEU A 43 5.05 19.83 2.15
N THR A 44 5.63 20.19 1.01
CA THR A 44 4.93 20.16 -0.28
C THR A 44 4.58 18.73 -0.67
N TRP A 45 5.52 17.80 -0.51
CA TRP A 45 5.31 16.38 -0.77
C TRP A 45 4.21 15.79 0.13
N SER A 46 4.21 16.10 1.42
CA SER A 46 3.23 15.56 2.37
C SER A 46 1.82 16.03 2.06
N LEU A 47 1.65 17.31 1.72
CA LEU A 47 0.36 17.87 1.33
C LEU A 47 -0.18 17.28 0.02
N GLN A 48 0.69 16.78 -0.87
CA GLN A 48 0.29 16.11 -2.10
C GLN A 48 -0.05 14.62 -1.87
N ILE A 49 0.65 13.95 -0.96
CA ILE A 49 0.47 12.53 -0.66
C ILE A 49 -0.74 12.26 0.25
N GLN A 50 -1.01 13.11 1.25
CA GLN A 50 -2.13 12.90 2.17
C GLN A 50 -3.49 12.74 1.48
N PRO A 51 -3.94 13.66 0.61
CA PRO A 51 -5.23 13.54 -0.07
C PRO A 51 -5.24 12.40 -1.10
N LEU A 52 -4.08 12.05 -1.68
CA LEU A 52 -3.96 10.89 -2.54
C LEU A 52 -4.28 9.61 -1.77
N LEU A 53 -3.65 9.43 -0.60
CA LEU A 53 -3.89 8.25 0.23
C LEU A 53 -5.33 8.20 0.76
N GLU A 54 -5.91 9.33 1.12
CA GLU A 54 -7.31 9.42 1.52
C GLU A 54 -8.26 9.04 0.37
N GLY A 55 -7.99 9.51 -0.85
CA GLY A 55 -8.79 9.16 -2.04
C GLY A 55 -8.76 7.68 -2.41
N TYR A 56 -7.76 6.93 -1.95
CA TYR A 56 -7.66 5.48 -2.11
C TYR A 56 -7.97 4.68 -0.83
N ASP A 57 -8.44 5.34 0.24
CA ASP A 57 -8.67 4.74 1.57
C ASP A 57 -7.42 4.02 2.14
N LEU A 58 -6.23 4.54 1.82
CA LEU A 58 -4.95 4.01 2.25
C LEU A 58 -4.37 4.72 3.48
N HIS A 59 -4.94 5.87 3.87
CA HIS A 59 -4.45 6.67 4.98
C HIS A 59 -4.38 5.86 6.29
N ASN A 60 -5.40 5.03 6.52
CA ASN A 60 -5.55 4.18 7.69
C ASN A 60 -4.48 3.08 7.80
N PHE A 61 -3.73 2.81 6.72
CA PHE A 61 -2.67 1.80 6.71
C PHE A 61 -1.28 2.37 7.06
N ILE A 62 -1.12 3.70 7.04
CA ILE A 62 0.17 4.37 7.28
C ILE A 62 0.22 5.11 8.62
N ASP A 63 -0.94 5.53 9.15
CA ASP A 63 -1.05 6.28 10.39
C ASP A 63 -0.94 5.39 11.65
N GLY A 64 -0.97 4.07 11.45
CA GLY A 64 -0.92 3.09 12.53
C GLY A 64 -2.20 3.04 13.37
N ALA A 65 -3.26 3.75 12.97
CA ALA A 65 -4.55 3.71 13.66
C ALA A 65 -5.23 2.35 13.49
N HIS A 66 -5.02 1.68 12.36
CA HIS A 66 -5.52 0.34 12.12
C HIS A 66 -4.49 -0.71 12.56
N THR A 67 -4.79 -1.38 13.67
CA THR A 67 -3.99 -2.53 14.11
C THR A 67 -4.18 -3.70 13.13
N PRO A 68 -3.09 -4.37 12.71
CA PRO A 68 -3.20 -5.56 11.88
C PRO A 68 -4.08 -6.59 12.57
N PRO A 69 -5.03 -7.20 11.85
CA PRO A 69 -5.83 -8.27 12.41
C PRO A 69 -4.93 -9.47 12.76
N PRO A 70 -5.31 -10.31 13.75
CA PRO A 70 -4.50 -11.47 14.13
C PRO A 70 -4.29 -12.42 12.95
N PRO A 71 -3.11 -13.05 12.81
CA PRO A 71 -2.81 -13.96 11.69
C PRO A 71 -3.66 -15.24 11.69
N THR A 72 -4.16 -15.63 12.85
CA THR A 72 -5.03 -16.80 13.03
C THR A 72 -6.27 -16.41 13.83
N VAL A 73 -7.41 -16.98 13.44
CA VAL A 73 -8.66 -16.93 14.20
C VAL A 73 -8.95 -18.31 14.76
N THR A 74 -9.40 -18.38 16.01
CA THR A 74 -9.81 -19.66 16.62
C THR A 74 -11.33 -19.74 16.60
N VAL A 75 -11.87 -20.68 15.84
CA VAL A 75 -13.31 -20.97 15.83
C VAL A 75 -13.48 -22.36 16.43
N THR A 76 -14.28 -22.46 17.49
CA THR A 76 -14.59 -23.73 18.18
C THR A 76 -13.34 -24.57 18.56
N GLY A 77 -12.27 -23.91 19.01
CA GLY A 77 -11.02 -24.57 19.43
C GLY A 77 -10.07 -24.96 18.29
N VAL A 78 -10.44 -24.72 17.02
CA VAL A 78 -9.57 -24.94 15.86
C VAL A 78 -9.02 -23.60 15.40
N ALA A 79 -7.69 -23.48 15.36
CA ALA A 79 -7.01 -22.34 14.77
C ALA A 79 -7.01 -22.44 13.24
N SER A 80 -7.54 -21.42 12.57
CA SER A 80 -7.50 -21.29 11.11
C SER A 80 -6.86 -19.96 10.69
N PRO A 81 -6.27 -19.88 9.48
CA PRO A 81 -5.72 -18.64 8.96
C PRO A 81 -6.80 -17.55 8.86
N ASN A 82 -6.45 -16.33 9.27
CA ASN A 82 -7.34 -15.19 9.14
C ASN A 82 -7.26 -14.61 7.72
N LEU A 83 -8.38 -14.67 7.00
CA LEU A 83 -8.48 -14.08 5.67
C LEU A 83 -8.32 -12.56 5.70
N ALA A 84 -8.77 -11.88 6.76
CA ALA A 84 -8.58 -10.44 6.91
C ALA A 84 -7.10 -10.06 7.09
N TYR A 85 -6.30 -10.90 7.75
CA TYR A 85 -4.85 -10.72 7.84
C TYR A 85 -4.16 -10.97 6.49
N THR A 86 -4.65 -11.96 5.74
CA THR A 86 -4.16 -12.22 4.39
C THR A 86 -4.41 -11.03 3.46
N THR A 87 -5.57 -10.39 3.58
CA THR A 87 -5.90 -9.18 2.81
C THR A 87 -5.07 -7.97 3.27
N TRP A 88 -4.89 -7.78 4.59
CA TRP A 88 -4.11 -6.66 5.13
C TRP A 88 -2.62 -6.71 4.76
N LYS A 89 -2.03 -7.91 4.64
CA LYS A 89 -0.60 -8.10 4.34
C LYS A 89 -0.24 -7.96 2.85
N ARG A 90 -1.23 -7.97 1.96
CA ARG A 90 -1.00 -8.07 0.51
C ARG A 90 -0.50 -6.77 -0.12
#